data_AF-A0A4Z1SVX2-F1
#
_entry.id   AF-A0A4Z1SVX2-F1
#
_cell.length_a   1.000
_cell.length_b   1.000
_cell.length_c   1.000
_cell.angle_alpha   90.00
_cell.angle_beta   90.00
_cell.angle_gamma   90.00
#
_symmetry.space_group_name_H-M   'P 1'
#
loop_
_entity.id
_entity.type
_entity.pdbx_description
1 polymer ?
#
loop_
_entity_poly.entity_id
_entity_poly.type
_entity_poly.pdbx_seq_one_letter_code
_entity_poly.pdbx_strand_id
1 'polypeptide(L)'
;MDLEQVPSAGVDTASGDVVEDVPQALLNFRHSNPDKETDILDIDLVDKDDIQACAGYVREIYEYLLASEGKYQLSPGFLDHQADFTAEDRTVLVDWIARCHTRFNLANESFFHCVTILDTYLSRCEVSRANSRLLGIACLFIAAKYEQSYIPSLRHFVDALNQCELEYLPICKCQNPRSGACYTCSREAIIEMEETVLHALDFMLAMPTILTFLRRYARICEMKNRDRYIAFYISELTCLTTSMLQFKPSEIAAGCIAMSRRLTRKSTWDETLEKYSGYSEADTKKVMTEISTILKKYACSSKARYIRRKYSQEDRFYGVSIMIESVVNQALNLQKGDKPTA
;
A
#
# COMPACT_ATOMS: atom_id res chain seq x y z
N MET A 1 46.51 -43.49 -6.55
CA MET A 1 45.94 -44.36 -7.59
C MET A 1 44.44 -44.23 -7.50
N ASP A 2 43.69 -43.76 -8.49
CA ASP A 2 43.92 -42.79 -9.55
C ASP A 2 42.53 -42.20 -9.76
N LEU A 3 42.44 -40.87 -9.82
CA LEU A 3 41.21 -40.19 -10.20
C LEU A 3 41.11 -40.29 -11.72
N GLU A 4 40.24 -41.18 -12.21
CA GLU A 4 39.89 -41.25 -13.63
C GLU A 4 39.23 -39.95 -14.07
N GLN A 5 39.83 -39.35 -15.10
CA GLN A 5 39.39 -38.13 -15.76
C GLN A 5 38.12 -38.41 -16.58
N VAL A 6 37.07 -37.61 -16.35
CA VAL A 6 35.92 -37.51 -17.24
C VAL A 6 36.25 -36.50 -18.35
N PRO A 7 36.01 -36.79 -19.65
CA PRO A 7 36.43 -35.93 -20.75
C PRO A 7 35.56 -34.66 -20.86
N SER A 8 36.20 -33.53 -21.20
CA SER A 8 35.56 -32.25 -21.48
C SER A 8 34.74 -32.32 -22.78
N ALA A 9 33.41 -32.25 -22.66
CA ALA A 9 32.54 -31.93 -23.79
C ALA A 9 32.61 -30.43 -24.07
N GLY A 10 32.87 -30.08 -25.33
CA GLY A 10 32.96 -28.70 -25.81
C GLY A 10 31.69 -27.91 -25.53
N VAL A 11 31.86 -26.70 -25.01
CA VAL A 11 30.78 -25.72 -24.90
C VAL A 11 30.63 -25.07 -26.27
N ASP A 12 29.57 -25.46 -26.98
CA ASP A 12 29.06 -24.74 -28.13
C ASP A 12 28.58 -23.35 -27.68
N THR A 13 29.28 -22.31 -28.13
CA THR A 13 28.93 -20.92 -27.92
C THR A 13 27.81 -20.52 -28.88
N ALA A 14 26.54 -20.68 -28.48
CA ALA A 14 25.41 -20.06 -29.18
C ALA A 14 24.13 -20.00 -28.33
N SER A 15 24.06 -19.07 -27.39
CA SER A 15 22.81 -18.37 -27.05
C SER A 15 23.19 -17.17 -26.19
N GLY A 16 23.09 -15.98 -26.77
CA GLY A 16 23.26 -14.73 -26.04
C GLY A 16 22.19 -14.63 -24.98
N ASP A 17 22.59 -14.79 -23.72
CA ASP A 17 21.79 -14.36 -22.59
C ASP A 17 21.59 -12.85 -22.72
N VAL A 18 20.34 -12.45 -22.99
CA VAL A 18 19.90 -11.07 -22.87
C VAL A 18 19.93 -10.77 -21.38
N VAL A 19 21.08 -10.33 -20.88
CA VAL A 19 21.18 -9.60 -19.63
C VAL A 19 20.27 -8.39 -19.81
N GLU A 20 19.21 -8.28 -19.01
CA GLU A 20 18.36 -7.08 -19.00
C GLU A 20 19.27 -5.85 -18.87
N ASP A 21 19.27 -5.02 -19.90
CA ASP A 21 20.06 -3.80 -19.97
C ASP A 21 19.71 -2.94 -18.76
N VAL A 22 20.65 -2.78 -17.83
CA VAL A 22 20.56 -1.83 -16.73
C VAL A 22 20.23 -0.48 -17.36
N PRO A 23 19.08 0.15 -17.06
CA PRO A 23 18.68 1.39 -17.71
C PRO A 23 19.83 2.39 -17.74
N GLN A 24 20.17 2.92 -18.92
CA GLN A 24 21.30 3.86 -19.12
C GLN A 24 21.24 5.06 -18.14
N ALA A 25 20.05 5.39 -17.63
CA ALA A 25 19.86 6.33 -16.54
C ALA A 25 20.62 5.95 -15.25
N LEU A 26 20.62 4.68 -14.83
CA LEU A 26 21.34 4.18 -13.65
C LEU A 26 22.87 4.23 -13.85
N LEU A 27 23.36 3.93 -15.05
CA LEU A 27 24.79 4.01 -15.38
C LEU A 27 25.27 5.47 -15.43
N ASN A 28 24.51 6.37 -16.04
CA ASN A 28 24.83 7.79 -16.10
C ASN A 28 24.77 8.47 -14.72
N PHE A 29 23.99 7.89 -13.79
CA PHE A 29 23.79 8.44 -12.45
C PHE A 29 24.95 8.14 -11.48
N ARG A 30 25.63 6.99 -11.60
CA ARG A 30 26.85 6.67 -10.82
C ARG A 30 27.95 7.73 -10.94
N HIS A 31 27.93 8.51 -12.03
CA HIS A 31 28.97 9.48 -12.36
C HIS A 31 28.59 10.94 -12.08
N SER A 32 27.33 11.25 -11.71
CA SER A 32 26.85 12.64 -11.67
C SER A 32 26.84 13.31 -10.29
N ASN A 33 27.26 12.64 -9.21
CA ASN A 33 27.36 13.32 -7.90
C ASN A 33 28.54 12.83 -7.05
N PRO A 34 29.78 13.29 -7.34
CA PRO A 34 30.87 13.16 -6.38
C PRO A 34 30.64 14.19 -5.27
N ASP A 35 30.36 13.71 -4.06
CA ASP A 35 30.65 14.37 -2.79
C ASP A 35 30.48 15.91 -2.75
N LYS A 36 29.27 16.41 -2.97
CA LYS A 36 28.89 17.67 -2.32
C LYS A 36 28.51 17.34 -0.89
N GLU A 37 29.51 17.36 -0.01
CA GLU A 37 29.32 17.52 1.44
C GLU A 37 28.37 18.70 1.65
N THR A 38 27.12 18.34 1.91
CA THR A 38 26.10 19.25 2.41
C THR A 38 26.06 18.98 3.91
N ASP A 39 26.04 20.02 4.75
CA ASP A 39 25.95 19.98 6.23
C ASP A 39 24.71 19.24 6.78
N ILE A 40 24.03 18.47 5.95
CA ILE A 40 22.81 17.73 6.27
C ILE A 40 23.21 16.34 6.78
N LEU A 41 22.81 16.06 8.02
CA LEU A 41 23.03 14.80 8.71
C LEU A 41 22.72 13.59 7.82
N ASP A 42 23.70 12.68 7.72
CA ASP A 42 23.47 11.35 7.17
C ASP A 42 22.78 10.48 8.25
N ILE A 43 21.48 10.29 8.06
CA ILE A 43 20.59 9.57 8.98
C ILE A 43 20.78 8.05 8.94
N ASP A 44 21.50 7.54 7.93
CA ASP A 44 21.71 6.12 7.71
C ASP A 44 23.05 5.64 8.29
N LEU A 45 23.95 6.56 8.66
CA LEU A 45 25.22 6.23 9.35
C LEU A 45 25.01 5.42 10.64
N VAL A 46 23.88 5.59 11.31
CA VAL A 46 23.54 4.84 12.53
C VAL A 46 23.42 3.34 12.26
N ASP A 47 23.07 2.94 11.03
CA ASP A 47 22.85 1.56 10.64
C ASP A 47 23.98 1.01 9.76
N LYS A 48 25.11 1.70 9.66
CA LYS A 48 26.23 1.30 8.77
C LYS A 48 26.74 -0.12 9.03
N ASP A 49 26.62 -0.59 10.28
CA ASP A 49 27.10 -1.89 10.73
C ASP A 49 25.99 -2.97 10.66
N ASP A 50 24.73 -2.58 10.39
CA ASP A 50 23.62 -3.50 10.18
C ASP A 50 23.49 -3.86 8.70
N ILE A 51 23.91 -5.08 8.37
CA ILE A 51 23.84 -5.62 7.00
C ILE A 51 22.39 -5.66 6.49
N GLN A 52 21.39 -5.86 7.36
CA GLN A 52 19.97 -5.91 6.97
C GLN A 52 19.39 -4.52 6.66
N ALA A 53 19.99 -3.46 7.21
CA ALA A 53 19.58 -2.09 6.92
C ALA A 53 20.06 -1.60 5.54
N CYS A 54 21.03 -2.30 4.94
CA CYS A 54 21.59 -1.99 3.62
C CYS A 54 22.04 -0.52 3.49
N ALA A 55 22.55 0.09 4.57
CA ALA A 55 22.81 1.53 4.67
C ALA A 55 23.60 2.10 3.47
N GLY A 56 24.62 1.36 3.00
CA GLY A 56 25.43 1.75 1.83
C GLY A 56 24.72 1.75 0.48
N TYR A 57 23.49 1.22 0.39
CA TYR A 57 22.66 1.20 -0.82
C TYR A 57 21.34 1.96 -0.66
N VAL A 58 21.05 2.49 0.53
CA VAL A 58 19.74 3.11 0.83
C VAL A 58 19.42 4.22 -0.16
N ARG A 59 20.41 5.04 -0.51
CA ARG A 59 20.25 6.14 -1.47
C ARG A 59 19.83 5.62 -2.84
N GLU A 60 20.59 4.66 -3.39
CA GLU A 60 20.33 4.05 -4.71
C GLU A 60 18.98 3.33 -4.73
N ILE A 61 18.62 2.66 -3.63
CA ILE A 61 17.32 1.99 -3.49
C ILE A 61 16.18 3.02 -3.60
N TYR A 62 16.23 4.11 -2.83
CA TYR A 62 15.15 5.10 -2.85
C TYR A 62 15.11 5.90 -4.16
N GLU A 63 16.26 6.19 -4.78
CA GLU A 63 16.32 6.78 -6.12
C GLU A 63 15.63 5.88 -7.16
N TYR A 64 15.91 4.57 -7.13
CA TYR A 64 15.22 3.59 -7.99
C TYR A 64 13.71 3.52 -7.72
N LEU A 65 13.30 3.49 -6.45
CA LEU A 65 11.89 3.44 -6.08
C LEU A 65 11.13 4.69 -6.54
N LEU A 66 11.70 5.88 -6.35
CA LEU A 66 11.12 7.16 -6.83
C LEU A 66 11.05 7.23 -8.36
N ALA A 67 12.04 6.68 -9.06
CA ALA A 67 12.03 6.63 -10.52
C ALA A 67 10.99 5.62 -11.07
N SER A 68 10.79 4.49 -10.37
CA SER A 68 9.92 3.40 -10.83
C SER A 68 8.45 3.54 -10.45
N GLU A 69 8.11 4.32 -9.41
CA GLU A 69 6.72 4.42 -8.93
C GLU A 69 5.74 4.96 -9.98
N GLY A 70 6.21 5.79 -10.92
CA GLY A 70 5.39 6.32 -12.01
C GLY A 70 4.91 5.25 -13.00
N LYS A 71 5.60 4.09 -13.08
CA LYS A 71 5.22 2.98 -13.97
C LYS A 71 3.85 2.38 -13.61
N TYR A 72 3.45 2.49 -12.35
CA TYR A 72 2.24 1.86 -11.81
C TYR A 72 1.14 2.88 -11.49
N GLN A 73 1.30 4.13 -11.96
CA GLN A 73 0.31 5.18 -11.75
C GLN A 73 -0.92 4.94 -12.62
N LEU A 74 -2.09 4.94 -12.00
CA LEU A 74 -3.36 4.69 -12.69
C LEU A 74 -4.04 6.01 -13.09
N SER A 75 -4.81 5.97 -14.18
CA SER A 75 -5.56 7.14 -14.63
C SER A 75 -6.69 7.50 -13.65
N PRO A 76 -7.00 8.80 -13.49
CA PRO A 76 -8.28 9.19 -12.90
C PRO A 76 -9.41 8.54 -13.72
N GLY A 77 -10.26 7.74 -13.08
CA GLY A 77 -11.32 6.98 -13.77
C GLY A 77 -10.88 5.61 -14.30
N PHE A 78 -9.80 5.00 -13.78
CA PHE A 78 -9.39 3.65 -14.21
C PHE A 78 -10.49 2.58 -14.07
N LEU A 79 -11.53 2.81 -13.26
CA LEU A 79 -12.70 1.93 -13.11
C LEU A 79 -13.83 2.24 -14.10
N ASP A 80 -13.72 3.24 -14.98
CA ASP A 80 -14.83 3.66 -15.84
C ASP A 80 -15.25 2.59 -16.86
N HIS A 81 -14.35 1.63 -17.15
CA HIS A 81 -14.65 0.48 -18.00
C HIS A 81 -15.40 -0.64 -17.27
N GLN A 82 -15.54 -0.57 -15.94
CA GLN A 82 -16.20 -1.61 -15.14
C GLN A 82 -17.72 -1.47 -15.24
N ALA A 83 -18.39 -2.50 -15.80
CA ALA A 83 -19.84 -2.48 -15.96
C ALA A 83 -20.63 -2.75 -14.64
N ASP A 84 -20.12 -3.60 -13.76
CA ASP A 84 -20.81 -4.09 -12.55
C ASP A 84 -20.06 -3.77 -11.24
N PHE A 85 -18.95 -3.02 -11.31
CA PHE A 85 -18.10 -2.73 -10.16
C PHE A 85 -17.77 -1.24 -10.08
N THR A 86 -18.11 -0.61 -8.95
CA THR A 86 -17.97 0.84 -8.78
C THR A 86 -16.81 1.21 -7.84
N ALA A 87 -16.41 2.48 -7.85
CA ALA A 87 -15.45 3.01 -6.87
C ALA A 87 -15.94 2.87 -5.41
N GLU A 88 -17.26 2.84 -5.19
CA GLU A 88 -17.84 2.56 -3.88
C GLU A 88 -17.69 1.10 -3.48
N ASP A 89 -17.94 0.16 -4.41
CA ASP A 89 -17.69 -1.27 -4.19
C ASP A 89 -16.22 -1.53 -3.85
N ARG A 90 -15.29 -0.85 -4.54
CA ARG A 90 -13.85 -0.86 -4.22
C ARG A 90 -13.56 -0.37 -2.80
N THR A 91 -14.15 0.77 -2.42
CA THR A 91 -13.97 1.35 -1.06
C THR A 91 -14.31 0.30 0.00
N VAL A 92 -15.47 -0.35 -0.16
CA VAL A 92 -15.93 -1.37 0.78
C VAL A 92 -15.05 -2.62 0.75
N LEU A 93 -14.64 -3.06 -0.44
CA LEU A 93 -13.75 -4.21 -0.60
C LEU A 93 -12.41 -3.99 0.12
N VAL A 94 -11.81 -2.79 0.00
CA VAL A 94 -10.54 -2.47 0.67
C VAL A 94 -10.67 -2.42 2.19
N ASP A 95 -11.76 -1.85 2.75
CA ASP A 95 -12.00 -1.90 4.20
C ASP A 95 -12.20 -3.35 4.68
N TRP A 96 -12.87 -4.18 3.90
CA TRP A 96 -12.98 -5.62 4.19
C TRP A 96 -11.63 -6.35 4.10
N ILE A 97 -10.77 -6.03 3.12
CA ILE A 97 -9.40 -6.55 3.06
C ILE A 97 -8.62 -6.16 4.32
N ALA A 98 -8.77 -4.93 4.82
CA ALA A 98 -8.11 -4.48 6.05
C ALA A 98 -8.49 -5.33 7.28
N ARG A 99 -9.75 -5.79 7.35
CA ARG A 99 -10.19 -6.76 8.37
C ARG A 99 -9.48 -8.09 8.20
N CYS A 100 -9.47 -8.65 6.99
CA CYS A 100 -8.83 -9.94 6.71
C CYS A 100 -7.34 -9.88 7.06
N HIS A 101 -6.65 -8.83 6.61
CA HIS A 101 -5.27 -8.50 6.94
C HIS A 101 -5.02 -8.52 8.46
N THR A 102 -5.84 -7.81 9.23
CA THR A 102 -5.71 -7.74 10.69
C THR A 102 -5.98 -9.10 11.34
N ARG A 103 -7.01 -9.83 10.90
CA ARG A 103 -7.37 -11.15 11.44
C ARG A 103 -6.29 -12.20 11.19
N PHE A 104 -5.65 -12.13 10.03
CA PHE A 104 -4.56 -13.02 9.63
C PHE A 104 -3.21 -12.62 10.25
N ASN A 105 -3.17 -11.51 10.98
CA ASN A 105 -1.95 -10.96 11.59
C ASN A 105 -0.81 -10.77 10.57
N LEU A 106 -1.17 -10.26 9.39
CA LEU A 106 -0.23 -10.02 8.31
C LEU A 106 0.57 -8.72 8.56
N ALA A 107 1.81 -8.68 8.06
CA ALA A 107 2.62 -7.48 7.96
C ALA A 107 1.89 -6.37 7.18
N ASN A 108 2.10 -5.11 7.54
CA ASN A 108 1.41 -3.97 6.90
C ASN A 108 1.75 -3.89 5.40
N GLU A 109 2.95 -4.32 5.02
CA GLU A 109 3.44 -4.47 3.65
C GLU A 109 2.44 -5.24 2.79
N SER A 110 1.93 -6.36 3.29
CA SER A 110 0.93 -7.16 2.58
C SER A 110 -0.38 -6.42 2.34
N PHE A 111 -0.79 -5.50 3.23
CA PHE A 111 -2.00 -4.70 3.00
C PHE A 111 -1.80 -3.72 1.83
N PHE A 112 -0.74 -2.92 1.89
CA PHE A 112 -0.48 -1.93 0.84
C PHE A 112 -0.20 -2.59 -0.50
N HIS A 113 0.59 -3.68 -0.51
CA HIS A 113 0.86 -4.44 -1.72
C HIS A 113 -0.42 -5.10 -2.26
N CYS A 114 -1.27 -5.68 -1.41
CA CYS A 114 -2.58 -6.21 -1.83
C CYS A 114 -3.44 -5.14 -2.53
N VAL A 115 -3.48 -3.91 -2.00
CA VAL A 115 -4.25 -2.82 -2.63
C VAL A 115 -3.65 -2.43 -3.98
N THR A 116 -2.33 -2.37 -4.09
CA THR A 116 -1.65 -2.08 -5.37
C THR A 116 -1.91 -3.18 -6.41
N ILE A 117 -1.86 -4.46 -6.03
CA ILE A 117 -2.21 -5.60 -6.92
C ILE A 117 -3.67 -5.49 -7.35
N LEU A 118 -4.58 -5.25 -6.39
CA LEU A 118 -6.01 -5.13 -6.66
C LEU A 118 -6.30 -4.02 -7.68
N ASP A 119 -5.75 -2.83 -7.49
CA ASP A 119 -6.00 -1.70 -8.39
C ASP A 119 -5.38 -1.91 -9.77
N THR A 120 -4.17 -2.47 -9.82
CA THR A 120 -3.50 -2.80 -11.08
C THR A 120 -4.32 -3.84 -11.87
N TYR A 121 -4.84 -4.87 -11.20
CA TYR A 121 -5.74 -5.85 -11.83
C TYR A 121 -7.03 -5.19 -12.33
N LEU A 122 -7.70 -4.41 -11.48
CA LEU A 122 -8.95 -3.71 -11.81
C LEU A 122 -8.80 -2.69 -12.94
N SER A 123 -7.58 -2.22 -13.24
CA SER A 123 -7.30 -1.34 -14.37
C SER A 123 -7.26 -2.06 -15.73
N ARG A 124 -7.12 -3.40 -15.72
CA ARG A 124 -6.94 -4.23 -16.92
C ARG A 124 -8.09 -5.20 -17.16
N CYS A 125 -8.79 -5.59 -16.11
CA CYS A 125 -9.75 -6.68 -16.14
C CYS A 125 -11.10 -6.28 -15.53
N GLU A 126 -12.18 -6.58 -16.24
CA GLU A 126 -13.53 -6.45 -15.69
C GLU A 126 -13.76 -7.45 -14.57
N VAL A 127 -14.42 -7.02 -13.49
CA VAL A 127 -14.84 -7.90 -12.41
C VAL A 127 -16.32 -7.70 -12.10
N SER A 128 -17.03 -8.79 -11.85
CA SER A 128 -18.38 -8.71 -11.31
C SER A 128 -18.34 -8.41 -9.81
N ARG A 129 -19.35 -7.70 -9.31
CA ARG A 129 -19.49 -7.44 -7.87
C ARG A 129 -19.49 -8.73 -7.07
N ALA A 130 -20.10 -9.78 -7.61
CA ALA A 130 -20.18 -11.10 -6.98
C ALA A 130 -18.81 -11.76 -6.75
N ASN A 131 -17.83 -11.53 -7.64
CA ASN A 131 -16.49 -12.13 -7.57
C ASN A 131 -15.46 -11.22 -6.87
N SER A 132 -15.81 -9.99 -6.55
CA SER A 132 -14.88 -8.99 -5.98
C SER A 132 -14.22 -9.41 -4.66
N ARG A 133 -14.93 -10.13 -3.77
CA ARG A 133 -14.33 -10.69 -2.53
C ARG A 133 -13.32 -11.80 -2.82
N LEU A 134 -13.60 -12.66 -3.80
CA LEU A 134 -12.68 -13.70 -4.24
C LEU A 134 -11.40 -13.07 -4.79
N LEU A 135 -11.54 -12.04 -5.66
CA LEU A 135 -10.43 -11.24 -6.14
C LEU A 135 -9.63 -10.63 -4.98
N GLY A 136 -10.30 -9.96 -4.02
CA GLY A 136 -9.63 -9.34 -2.88
C GLY A 136 -8.84 -10.34 -2.02
N ILE A 137 -9.37 -11.55 -1.80
CA ILE A 137 -8.66 -12.60 -1.07
C ILE A 137 -7.49 -13.17 -1.86
N ALA A 138 -7.63 -13.37 -3.17
CA ALA A 138 -6.53 -13.80 -4.02
C ALA A 138 -5.39 -12.76 -4.03
N CYS A 139 -5.70 -11.47 -4.19
CA CYS A 139 -4.71 -10.40 -4.10
C CYS A 139 -4.01 -10.38 -2.73
N LEU A 140 -4.76 -10.57 -1.63
CA LEU A 140 -4.17 -10.62 -0.29
C LEU A 140 -3.30 -11.85 -0.09
N PHE A 141 -3.67 -12.99 -0.67
CA PHE A 141 -2.90 -14.23 -0.61
C PHE A 141 -1.58 -14.10 -1.39
N ILE A 142 -1.62 -13.49 -2.58
CA ILE A 142 -0.42 -13.15 -3.37
C ILE A 142 0.49 -12.20 -2.57
N ALA A 143 -0.05 -11.11 -2.02
CA ALA A 143 0.72 -10.14 -1.24
C ALA A 143 1.31 -10.75 0.05
N ALA A 144 0.60 -11.70 0.69
CA ALA A 144 1.13 -12.43 1.84
C ALA A 144 2.30 -13.34 1.45
N LYS A 145 2.19 -14.05 0.32
CA LYS A 145 3.29 -14.87 -0.25
C LYS A 145 4.51 -14.05 -0.60
N TYR A 146 4.31 -12.81 -1.05
CA TYR A 146 5.41 -11.94 -1.44
C TYR A 146 6.14 -11.31 -0.24
N GLU A 147 5.38 -10.84 0.76
CA GLU A 147 5.93 -9.96 1.81
C GLU A 147 6.34 -10.68 3.10
N GLN A 148 5.90 -11.92 3.34
CA GLN A 148 6.06 -12.58 4.64
C GLN A 148 6.66 -13.96 4.56
N SER A 149 7.51 -14.27 5.53
CA SER A 149 8.10 -15.61 5.69
C SER A 149 7.08 -16.67 6.13
N TYR A 150 6.04 -16.27 6.87
CA TYR A 150 5.01 -17.17 7.39
C TYR A 150 3.63 -16.68 7.00
N ILE A 151 2.88 -17.54 6.32
CA ILE A 151 1.58 -17.20 5.74
C ILE A 151 0.54 -18.16 6.32
N PRO A 152 -0.67 -17.68 6.67
CA PRO A 152 -1.73 -18.57 7.10
C PRO A 152 -2.04 -19.65 6.06
N SER A 153 -2.43 -20.84 6.53
CA SER A 153 -2.93 -21.88 5.63
C SER A 153 -4.10 -21.35 4.78
N LEU A 154 -4.16 -21.77 3.51
CA LEU A 154 -5.23 -21.42 2.55
C LEU A 154 -6.64 -21.66 3.10
N ARG A 155 -6.80 -22.58 4.07
CA ARG A 155 -8.05 -22.78 4.82
C ARG A 155 -8.56 -21.49 5.49
N HIS A 156 -7.69 -20.67 6.05
CA HIS A 156 -8.09 -19.41 6.70
C HIS A 156 -8.65 -18.39 5.70
N PHE A 157 -8.14 -18.40 4.46
CA PHE A 157 -8.63 -17.55 3.38
C PHE A 157 -10.00 -18.03 2.89
N VAL A 158 -10.19 -19.35 2.75
CA VAL A 158 -11.50 -19.98 2.50
C VAL A 158 -12.50 -19.62 3.61
N ASP A 159 -12.10 -19.74 4.88
CA ASP A 159 -12.95 -19.41 6.03
C ASP A 159 -13.34 -17.91 6.05
N ALA A 160 -12.48 -17.02 5.56
CA ALA A 160 -12.79 -15.59 5.45
C ALA A 160 -13.80 -15.28 4.33
N LEU A 161 -13.78 -16.02 3.22
CA LEU A 161 -14.80 -15.91 2.16
C LEU A 161 -16.17 -16.43 2.63
N ASN A 162 -16.17 -17.53 3.37
CA ASN A 162 -17.40 -18.17 3.86
C ASN A 162 -18.09 -17.42 5.02
N GLN A 163 -17.41 -16.46 5.64
CA GLN A 163 -18.04 -15.58 6.64
C GLN A 163 -19.06 -14.65 5.97
N CYS A 164 -20.32 -14.87 6.34
CA CYS A 164 -21.47 -14.04 5.97
C CYS A 164 -21.64 -12.93 7.00
N GLU A 165 -21.31 -11.70 6.63
CA GLU A 165 -21.79 -10.52 7.36
C GLU A 165 -22.66 -9.70 6.44
N LEU A 166 -23.86 -9.41 6.92
CA LEU A 166 -25.00 -8.88 6.17
C LEU A 166 -24.81 -7.46 5.63
N GLU A 167 -23.70 -6.78 5.95
CA GLU A 167 -23.70 -5.31 5.97
C GLU A 167 -22.80 -4.62 4.93
N TYR A 168 -21.95 -5.33 4.18
CA TYR A 168 -20.96 -4.64 3.31
C TYR A 168 -20.94 -5.06 1.84
N LEU A 169 -21.07 -6.34 1.50
CA LEU A 169 -21.11 -6.76 0.09
C LEU A 169 -22.11 -7.91 -0.06
N PRO A 170 -22.94 -7.93 -1.12
CA PRO A 170 -23.87 -9.02 -1.36
C PRO A 170 -23.10 -10.35 -1.35
N ILE A 171 -23.50 -11.19 -0.40
CA ILE A 171 -22.87 -12.46 -0.08
C ILE A 171 -23.05 -13.39 -1.30
N CYS A 172 -22.06 -14.24 -1.61
CA CYS A 172 -22.28 -15.37 -2.54
C CYS A 172 -23.63 -16.03 -2.21
N LYS A 173 -24.36 -16.52 -3.22
CA LYS A 173 -25.67 -17.17 -3.05
C LYS A 173 -25.68 -18.36 -2.06
N CYS A 174 -24.54 -18.75 -1.48
CA CYS A 174 -24.41 -19.74 -0.40
C CYS A 174 -24.99 -19.37 0.97
N GLN A 175 -25.77 -18.29 1.09
CA GLN A 175 -26.44 -17.93 2.35
C GLN A 175 -27.46 -18.97 2.85
N ASN A 176 -27.87 -19.91 2.00
CA ASN A 176 -28.82 -20.94 2.41
C ASN A 176 -28.06 -22.25 2.75
N PRO A 177 -28.13 -22.77 3.99
CA PRO A 177 -27.56 -24.07 4.33
C PRO A 177 -28.10 -25.24 3.46
N ARG A 178 -29.17 -25.02 2.69
CA ARG A 178 -29.71 -25.95 1.69
C ARG A 178 -29.08 -25.85 0.28
N SER A 179 -28.28 -24.83 0.01
CA SER A 179 -27.76 -24.52 -1.35
C SER A 179 -26.39 -25.13 -1.68
N GLY A 180 -25.80 -25.89 -0.75
CA GLY A 180 -24.51 -26.56 -0.96
C GLY A 180 -23.30 -25.61 -0.88
N ALA A 181 -22.10 -26.16 -1.07
CA ALA A 181 -20.86 -25.39 -1.07
C ALA A 181 -20.77 -24.49 -2.33
N CYS A 182 -20.49 -23.20 -2.14
CA CYS A 182 -20.31 -22.25 -3.25
C CYS A 182 -18.89 -22.34 -3.82
N TYR A 183 -18.80 -22.53 -5.15
CA TYR A 183 -17.51 -22.61 -5.83
C TYR A 183 -16.67 -21.35 -5.62
N THR A 184 -17.25 -20.16 -5.68
CA THR A 184 -16.48 -18.90 -5.50
C THR A 184 -15.93 -18.72 -4.08
N CYS A 185 -16.31 -19.58 -3.14
CA CYS A 185 -15.78 -19.63 -1.78
C CYS A 185 -14.96 -20.91 -1.52
N SER A 186 -14.53 -21.60 -2.58
CA SER A 186 -13.73 -22.82 -2.51
C SER A 186 -12.23 -22.53 -2.49
N ARG A 187 -11.45 -23.55 -2.18
CA ARG A 187 -9.99 -23.51 -2.26
C ARG A 187 -9.54 -23.36 -3.72
N GLU A 188 -10.21 -24.07 -4.62
CA GLU A 188 -9.92 -24.14 -6.05
C GLU A 188 -10.13 -22.77 -6.71
N ALA A 189 -11.23 -22.09 -6.37
CA ALA A 189 -11.52 -20.77 -6.91
C ALA A 189 -10.49 -19.71 -6.47
N ILE A 190 -9.93 -19.81 -5.25
CA ILE A 190 -8.85 -18.90 -4.81
C ILE A 190 -7.59 -19.15 -5.65
N ILE A 191 -7.26 -20.40 -5.94
CA ILE A 191 -6.08 -20.77 -6.73
C ILE A 191 -6.24 -20.29 -8.19
N GLU A 192 -7.41 -20.53 -8.80
CA GLU A 192 -7.69 -20.06 -10.16
C GLU A 192 -7.70 -18.53 -10.27
N MET A 193 -8.26 -17.84 -9.27
CA MET A 193 -8.23 -16.38 -9.22
C MET A 193 -6.80 -15.87 -9.03
N GLU A 194 -5.99 -16.53 -8.18
CA GLU A 194 -4.58 -16.20 -8.03
C GLU A 194 -3.83 -16.32 -9.35
N GLU A 195 -3.99 -17.42 -10.07
CA GLU A 195 -3.38 -17.62 -11.39
C GLU A 195 -3.83 -16.54 -12.38
N THR A 196 -5.12 -16.24 -12.41
CA THR A 196 -5.69 -15.17 -13.26
C THR A 196 -5.08 -13.81 -12.95
N VAL A 197 -4.94 -13.46 -11.67
CA VAL A 197 -4.33 -12.20 -11.24
C VAL A 197 -2.86 -12.16 -11.66
N LEU A 198 -2.08 -13.20 -11.38
CA LEU A 198 -0.65 -13.24 -11.72
C LEU A 198 -0.41 -13.10 -13.23
N HIS A 199 -1.21 -13.78 -14.05
CA HIS A 199 -1.14 -13.63 -15.51
C HIS A 199 -1.54 -12.24 -15.98
N ALA A 200 -2.60 -11.65 -15.44
CA ALA A 200 -3.03 -10.30 -15.82
C ALA A 200 -1.99 -9.22 -15.45
N LEU A 201 -1.15 -9.48 -14.45
CA LEU A 201 -0.07 -8.60 -14.02
C LEU A 201 1.28 -8.93 -14.66
N ASP A 202 1.36 -9.92 -15.55
CA ASP A 202 2.63 -10.41 -16.12
C ASP A 202 3.66 -10.77 -15.04
N PHE A 203 3.20 -11.23 -13.87
CA PHE A 203 4.01 -11.50 -12.68
C PHE A 203 4.82 -10.28 -12.15
N MET A 204 4.49 -9.06 -12.58
CA MET A 204 5.13 -7.83 -12.14
C MET A 204 4.60 -7.39 -10.77
N LEU A 205 5.16 -7.96 -9.70
CA LEU A 205 4.75 -7.70 -8.32
C LEU A 205 5.68 -6.74 -7.55
N ALA A 206 6.86 -6.41 -8.07
CA ALA A 206 7.80 -5.50 -7.40
C ALA A 206 7.40 -4.03 -7.54
N MET A 207 6.26 -3.67 -6.93
CA MET A 207 5.63 -2.35 -7.05
C MET A 207 5.91 -1.50 -5.81
N PRO A 208 6.43 -0.25 -5.96
CA PRO A 208 6.59 0.67 -4.83
C PRO A 208 5.25 0.98 -4.15
N THR A 209 5.21 0.90 -2.83
CA THR A 209 4.00 1.16 -2.03
C THR A 209 4.13 2.42 -1.19
N ILE A 210 2.99 3.00 -0.80
CA ILE A 210 2.93 4.18 0.10
C ILE A 210 3.72 3.92 1.38
N LEU A 211 3.60 2.71 1.95
CA LEU A 211 4.25 2.33 3.21
C LEU A 211 5.79 2.42 3.13
N THR A 212 6.37 2.11 1.97
CA THR A 212 7.83 2.09 1.77
C THR A 212 8.42 3.48 1.96
N PHE A 213 7.80 4.48 1.34
CA PHE A 213 8.17 5.89 1.50
C PHE A 213 7.75 6.45 2.86
N LEU A 214 6.57 6.07 3.36
CA LEU A 214 6.06 6.54 4.64
C LEU A 214 7.00 6.20 5.81
N ARG A 215 7.55 4.99 5.82
CA ARG A 215 8.54 4.56 6.83
C ARG A 215 9.82 5.36 6.75
N ARG A 216 10.32 5.60 5.52
CA ARG A 216 11.52 6.42 5.28
C ARG A 216 11.34 7.82 5.83
N TYR A 217 10.23 8.48 5.46
CA TYR A 217 9.95 9.85 5.85
C TYR A 217 9.68 9.97 7.35
N ALA A 218 8.98 9.01 7.96
CA ALA A 218 8.78 8.98 9.41
C ALA A 218 10.10 8.85 10.18
N ARG A 219 11.07 8.09 9.65
CA ARG A 219 12.42 7.97 10.21
C ARG A 219 13.21 9.27 10.09
N ILE A 220 13.26 9.87 8.89
CA ILE A 220 13.90 11.18 8.64
C ILE A 220 13.38 12.24 9.62
N CYS A 221 12.07 12.23 9.85
CA CYS A 221 11.38 13.15 10.74
C CYS A 221 11.52 12.84 12.24
N GLU A 222 12.19 11.74 12.61
CA GLU A 222 12.27 11.24 13.99
C GLU A 222 10.89 11.18 14.70
N MET A 223 9.87 10.70 13.97
CA MET A 223 8.51 10.71 14.48
C MET A 223 8.32 9.75 15.67
N LYS A 224 7.80 10.30 16.76
CA LYS A 224 7.36 9.51 17.92
C LYS A 224 6.21 8.57 17.52
N ASN A 225 6.08 7.45 18.23
CA ASN A 225 5.11 6.39 17.91
C ASN A 225 3.68 6.89 17.65
N ARG A 226 3.14 7.75 18.51
CA ARG A 226 1.79 8.31 18.33
C ARG A 226 1.63 9.03 16.99
N ASP A 227 2.56 9.93 16.66
CA ASP A 227 2.51 10.70 15.42
C ASP A 227 2.73 9.77 14.21
N ARG A 228 3.64 8.81 14.34
CA ARG A 228 3.84 7.78 13.31
C ARG A 228 2.54 7.02 13.05
N TYR A 229 1.83 6.58 14.09
CA TYR A 229 0.55 5.89 13.91
C TYR A 229 -0.56 6.78 13.35
N ILE A 230 -0.54 8.09 13.61
CA ILE A 230 -1.42 9.04 12.90
C ILE A 230 -1.13 8.99 11.40
N ALA A 231 0.12 9.10 10.98
CA ALA A 231 0.49 9.05 9.57
C ALA A 231 0.13 7.71 8.91
N PHE A 232 0.33 6.59 9.62
CA PHE A 232 -0.01 5.25 9.14
C PHE A 232 -1.52 5.07 8.99
N TYR A 233 -2.31 5.51 9.98
CA TYR A 233 -3.76 5.50 9.89
C TYR A 233 -4.27 6.33 8.70
N ILE A 234 -3.74 7.54 8.52
CA ILE A 234 -4.07 8.39 7.37
C ILE A 234 -3.76 7.64 6.06
N SER A 235 -2.58 7.03 5.96
CA SER A 235 -2.18 6.31 4.74
C SER A 235 -3.11 5.12 4.42
N GLU A 236 -3.57 4.36 5.41
CA GLU A 236 -4.55 3.28 5.17
C GLU A 236 -5.92 3.84 4.75
N LEU A 237 -6.34 5.00 5.28
CA LEU A 237 -7.56 5.67 4.80
C LEU A 237 -7.41 6.17 3.36
N THR A 238 -6.22 6.60 2.93
CA THR A 238 -6.00 7.00 1.53
C THR A 238 -6.19 5.82 0.58
N CYS A 239 -5.88 4.59 1.00
CA CYS A 239 -6.12 3.39 0.21
C CYS A 239 -7.60 3.10 -0.05
N LEU A 240 -8.54 3.70 0.70
CA LEU A 240 -9.99 3.51 0.48
C LEU A 240 -10.52 4.25 -0.76
N THR A 241 -9.85 5.31 -1.21
CA THR A 241 -10.36 6.20 -2.25
C THR A 241 -9.55 6.14 -3.53
N THR A 242 -10.24 6.16 -4.67
CA THR A 242 -9.62 6.23 -5.99
C THR A 242 -9.07 7.62 -6.32
N SER A 243 -9.52 8.68 -5.63
CA SER A 243 -9.03 10.06 -5.84
C SER A 243 -7.54 10.23 -5.55
N MET A 244 -6.99 9.37 -4.69
CA MET A 244 -5.57 9.39 -4.33
C MET A 244 -4.68 8.76 -5.39
N LEU A 245 -5.22 7.95 -6.30
CA LEU A 245 -4.44 7.24 -7.32
C LEU A 245 -3.86 8.18 -8.40
N GLN A 246 -4.32 9.43 -8.45
CA GLN A 246 -3.71 10.47 -9.29
C GLN A 246 -2.32 10.90 -8.77
N PHE A 247 -1.98 10.59 -7.52
CA PHE A 247 -0.71 10.94 -6.89
C PHE A 247 0.21 9.73 -6.83
N LYS A 248 1.52 9.98 -6.83
CA LYS A 248 2.52 8.93 -6.67
C LYS A 248 2.54 8.41 -5.23
N PRO A 249 2.86 7.12 -4.98
CA PRO A 249 2.98 6.57 -3.62
C PRO A 249 3.86 7.40 -2.68
N SER A 250 4.98 7.93 -3.16
CA SER A 250 5.88 8.80 -2.39
C SER A 250 5.24 10.16 -2.05
N GLU A 251 4.50 10.75 -2.97
CA GLU A 251 3.74 12.00 -2.76
C GLU A 251 2.63 11.83 -1.72
N ILE A 252 1.92 10.69 -1.77
CA ILE A 252 0.91 10.32 -0.77
C ILE A 252 1.56 10.19 0.61
N ALA A 253 2.70 9.49 0.69
CA ALA A 253 3.45 9.32 1.93
C ALA A 253 3.90 10.67 2.50
N ALA A 254 4.45 11.57 1.68
CA ALA A 254 4.83 12.93 2.06
C ALA A 254 3.64 13.71 2.64
N GLY A 255 2.48 13.66 1.96
CA GLY A 255 1.25 14.28 2.44
C GLY A 255 0.74 13.71 3.78
N CYS A 256 0.88 12.39 4.00
CA CYS A 256 0.51 11.75 5.27
C CYS A 256 1.40 12.21 6.43
N ILE A 257 2.71 12.36 6.19
CA ILE A 257 3.68 12.87 7.17
C ILE A 257 3.37 14.33 7.51
N ALA A 258 3.21 15.17 6.49
CA ALA A 258 2.88 16.58 6.66
C ALA A 258 1.55 16.77 7.40
N MET A 259 0.51 16.00 7.05
CA MET A 259 -0.78 16.03 7.74
C MET A 259 -0.68 15.60 9.20
N SER A 260 0.05 14.51 9.47
CA SER A 260 0.28 14.07 10.85
C SER A 260 0.98 15.15 11.69
N ARG A 261 2.06 15.74 11.15
CA ARG A 261 2.82 16.80 11.84
C ARG A 261 1.95 18.02 12.09
N ARG A 262 1.13 18.43 11.12
CA ARG A 262 0.13 19.51 11.26
C ARG A 262 -0.89 19.23 12.37
N LEU A 263 -1.48 18.03 12.41
CA LEU A 263 -2.44 17.63 13.45
C LEU A 263 -1.82 17.64 14.85
N THR A 264 -0.51 17.39 14.95
CA THR A 264 0.25 17.41 16.21
C THR A 264 0.92 18.76 16.51
N ARG A 265 0.64 19.81 15.72
CA ARG A 265 1.21 21.16 15.85
C ARG A 265 2.75 21.21 15.79
N LYS A 266 3.35 20.31 15.01
CA LYS A 266 4.78 20.32 14.68
C LYS A 266 5.03 21.04 13.36
N SER A 267 6.26 21.53 13.14
CA SER A 267 6.66 22.03 11.81
C SER A 267 6.38 20.96 10.78
N THR A 268 5.68 21.30 9.70
CA THR A 268 5.22 20.36 8.66
C THR A 268 6.37 19.82 7.82
N TRP A 269 7.37 20.67 7.53
CA TRP A 269 8.46 20.38 6.61
C TRP A 269 9.79 20.96 7.12
N ASP A 270 10.91 20.29 6.80
CA ASP A 270 12.27 20.74 7.10
C ASP A 270 13.22 20.39 5.92
N GLU A 271 14.41 21.01 5.89
CA GLU A 271 15.37 20.88 4.79
C GLU A 271 15.86 19.43 4.60
N THR A 272 15.97 18.67 5.70
CA THR A 272 16.36 17.26 5.67
C THR A 272 15.29 16.43 4.96
N LEU A 273 14.03 16.59 5.33
CA LEU A 273 12.92 15.90 4.66
C LEU A 273 12.81 16.28 3.18
N GLU A 274 13.01 17.56 2.84
CA GLU A 274 13.01 18.02 1.45
C GLU A 274 14.11 17.33 0.62
N LYS A 275 15.35 17.28 1.14
CA LYS A 275 16.47 16.60 0.46
C LYS A 275 16.21 15.12 0.21
N TYR A 276 15.73 14.38 1.22
CA TYR A 276 15.58 12.92 1.11
C TYR A 276 14.27 12.48 0.43
N SER A 277 13.22 13.31 0.46
CA SER A 277 11.95 12.99 -0.21
C SER A 277 11.85 13.53 -1.63
N GLY A 278 12.62 14.57 -1.96
CA GLY A 278 12.52 15.28 -3.24
C GLY A 278 11.28 16.18 -3.37
N TYR A 279 10.54 16.39 -2.27
CA TYR A 279 9.35 17.23 -2.24
C TYR A 279 9.56 18.45 -1.36
N SER A 280 9.04 19.61 -1.78
CA SER A 280 8.92 20.80 -0.93
C SER A 280 7.60 20.81 -0.16
N GLU A 281 7.49 21.67 0.84
CA GLU A 281 6.21 21.88 1.55
C GLU A 281 5.08 22.27 0.58
N ALA A 282 5.40 23.06 -0.46
CA ALA A 282 4.43 23.50 -1.45
C ALA A 282 3.85 22.33 -2.25
N ASP A 283 4.66 21.32 -2.57
CA ASP A 283 4.24 20.14 -3.32
C ASP A 283 3.23 19.30 -2.54
N THR A 284 3.36 19.22 -1.22
CA THR A 284 2.43 18.43 -0.38
C THR A 284 1.04 19.04 -0.25
N LYS A 285 0.85 20.33 -0.59
CA LYS A 285 -0.41 21.05 -0.34
C LYS A 285 -1.60 20.36 -1.00
N LYS A 286 -1.46 19.94 -2.26
CA LYS A 286 -2.54 19.32 -3.03
C LYS A 286 -2.97 17.99 -2.39
N VAL A 287 -2.00 17.13 -2.05
CA VAL A 287 -2.24 15.87 -1.37
C VAL A 287 -2.86 16.09 0.02
N MET A 288 -2.36 17.06 0.79
CA MET A 288 -2.92 17.39 2.11
C MET A 288 -4.37 17.87 2.04
N THR A 289 -4.75 18.61 1.00
CA THR A 289 -6.14 18.99 0.76
C THR A 289 -7.02 17.76 0.52
N GLU A 290 -6.57 16.83 -0.32
CA GLU A 290 -7.31 15.59 -0.58
C GLU A 290 -7.41 14.71 0.67
N ILE A 291 -6.31 14.56 1.43
CA ILE A 291 -6.31 13.89 2.73
C ILE A 291 -7.32 14.54 3.68
N SER A 292 -7.40 15.87 3.73
CA SER A 292 -8.38 16.56 4.58
C SER A 292 -9.83 16.20 4.20
N THR A 293 -10.11 16.05 2.90
CA THR A 293 -11.41 15.59 2.40
C THR A 293 -11.68 14.14 2.81
N ILE A 294 -10.68 13.26 2.68
CA ILE A 294 -10.75 11.85 3.10
C ILE A 294 -11.03 11.73 4.60
N LEU A 295 -10.33 12.50 5.45
CA LEU A 295 -10.56 12.49 6.89
C LEU A 295 -11.99 12.93 7.23
N LYS A 296 -12.49 14.00 6.61
CA LYS A 296 -13.89 14.43 6.79
C LYS A 296 -14.89 13.37 6.34
N LYS A 297 -14.58 12.65 5.26
CA LYS A 297 -15.45 11.62 4.68
C LYS A 297 -15.46 10.34 5.51
N TYR A 298 -14.30 9.89 5.99
CA TYR A 298 -14.13 8.54 6.54
C TYR A 298 -13.93 8.46 8.05
N ALA A 299 -13.51 9.53 8.74
CA ALA A 299 -13.23 9.49 10.19
C ALA A 299 -14.44 9.05 11.04
N CYS A 300 -15.67 9.27 10.56
CA CYS A 300 -16.91 8.84 11.21
C CYS A 300 -17.72 7.85 10.34
N SER A 301 -17.19 7.40 9.20
CA SER A 301 -17.93 6.59 8.24
C SER A 301 -17.97 5.13 8.63
N SER A 302 -19.07 4.46 8.29
CA SER A 302 -19.19 3.02 8.32
C SER A 302 -18.31 2.37 7.23
N LYS A 303 -18.09 3.04 6.09
CA LYS A 303 -17.25 2.55 4.98
C LYS A 303 -15.75 2.41 5.29
N ALA A 304 -15.31 2.84 6.47
CA ALA A 304 -13.94 2.71 6.97
C ALA A 304 -13.91 2.01 8.34
N ARG A 305 -14.91 1.18 8.63
CA ARG A 305 -15.15 0.58 9.95
C ARG A 305 -13.94 -0.21 10.43
N TYR A 306 -13.37 -1.06 9.59
CA TYR A 306 -12.32 -1.97 10.04
C TYR A 306 -10.98 -1.27 10.22
N ILE A 307 -10.64 -0.35 9.31
CA ILE A 307 -9.44 0.49 9.49
C ILE A 307 -9.60 1.35 10.75
N ARG A 308 -10.76 1.99 10.98
CA ARG A 308 -11.00 2.76 12.21
C ARG A 308 -10.88 1.91 13.47
N ARG A 309 -11.47 0.72 13.47
CA ARG A 309 -11.43 -0.22 14.61
C ARG A 309 -10.03 -0.77 14.87
N LYS A 310 -9.21 -0.96 13.83
CA LYS A 310 -7.79 -1.30 13.99
C LYS A 310 -7.09 -0.20 14.81
N TYR A 311 -7.17 1.04 14.34
CA TYR A 311 -6.46 2.18 14.93
C TYR A 311 -7.13 2.79 16.18
N SER A 312 -8.27 2.26 16.62
CA SER A 312 -8.92 2.68 17.87
C SER A 312 -8.34 1.97 19.10
N GLN A 313 -7.55 0.92 18.91
CA GLN A 313 -6.92 0.17 20.00
C GLN A 313 -5.82 1.03 20.63
N GLU A 314 -6.02 1.46 21.86
CA GLU A 314 -5.11 2.37 22.58
C GLU A 314 -3.75 1.72 22.89
N ASP A 315 -3.77 0.44 23.24
CA ASP A 315 -2.59 -0.35 23.61
C ASP A 315 -1.62 -0.57 22.44
N ARG A 316 -2.14 -0.69 21.22
CA ARG A 316 -1.33 -0.95 20.01
C ARG A 316 -1.11 0.28 19.14
N PHE A 317 -2.13 1.12 18.98
CA PHE A 317 -2.15 2.21 18.01
C PHE A 317 -2.47 3.56 18.63
N TYR A 318 -2.38 3.71 19.95
CA TYR A 318 -2.59 4.97 20.68
C TYR A 318 -3.98 5.62 20.46
N GLY A 319 -4.99 4.83 20.02
CA GLY A 319 -6.34 5.33 19.79
C GLY A 319 -6.41 6.47 18.76
N VAL A 320 -5.48 6.51 17.80
CA VAL A 320 -5.34 7.65 16.87
C VAL A 320 -6.57 7.86 15.99
N SER A 321 -7.35 6.81 15.69
CA SER A 321 -8.60 6.96 14.96
C SER A 321 -9.66 7.72 15.77
N ILE A 322 -9.75 7.47 17.08
CA ILE A 322 -10.66 8.17 18.01
C ILE A 322 -10.27 9.64 18.13
N MET A 323 -8.96 9.93 18.23
CA MET A 323 -8.45 11.29 18.25
C MET A 323 -8.85 12.05 16.98
N ILE A 324 -8.63 11.46 15.81
CA ILE A 324 -8.96 12.09 14.54
C ILE A 324 -10.46 12.28 14.37
N GLU A 325 -11.26 11.30 14.78
CA GLU A 325 -12.72 11.43 14.83
C GLU A 325 -13.17 12.64 15.66
N SER A 326 -12.58 12.84 16.84
CA SER A 326 -12.86 14.01 17.68
C SER A 326 -12.49 15.32 16.97
N VAL A 327 -11.30 15.40 16.38
CA VAL A 327 -10.81 16.59 15.64
C VAL A 327 -11.73 16.92 14.46
N VAL A 328 -12.13 15.91 13.67
CA VAL A 328 -13.03 16.09 12.53
C VAL A 328 -14.41 16.55 12.99
N ASN A 329 -14.98 15.93 14.03
CA ASN A 329 -16.28 16.32 14.58
C ASN A 329 -16.27 17.77 15.09
N GLN A 330 -15.21 18.20 15.77
CA GLN A 330 -15.04 19.59 16.19
C GLN A 330 -14.99 20.54 15.00
N ALA A 331 -14.20 20.21 13.97
CA ALA A 331 -14.10 21.02 12.76
C ALA A 331 -15.43 21.14 11.99
N LEU A 332 -16.21 20.06 11.91
CA LEU A 332 -17.52 20.06 11.26
C LEU A 332 -18.57 20.87 12.04
N ASN A 333 -18.50 20.86 13.38
CA ASN A 333 -19.41 21.64 14.22
C ASN A 333 -19.14 23.15 14.13
N LEU A 334 -17.88 23.57 14.06
CA LEU A 334 -17.51 24.97 13.84
C LEU A 334 -18.07 25.50 12.50
N GLN A 335 -17.98 24.71 11.44
CA GLN A 335 -18.53 25.07 10.12
C GLN A 335 -20.07 25.19 10.08
N LYS A 336 -20.78 24.54 11.01
CA LYS A 336 -22.23 24.66 11.15
C LYS A 336 -22.64 25.89 11.96
N GLY A 337 -21.81 26.32 12.92
CA GLY A 337 -22.03 27.52 13.74
C GLY A 337 -21.85 28.83 12.97
N ASP A 338 -21.05 28.85 11.90
CA ASP A 338 -20.79 30.03 11.05
C ASP A 338 -21.84 30.25 9.94
N LYS A 339 -22.90 29.43 9.85
CA LYS A 339 -24.01 29.72 8.93
C LYS A 339 -24.95 30.73 9.59
N PRO A 340 -25.09 31.97 9.06
CA PRO A 340 -26.06 32.91 9.61
C PRO A 340 -27.45 32.30 9.46
N THR A 341 -28.18 32.21 10.59
CA THR A 341 -29.62 31.94 10.60
C THR A 341 -30.30 33.02 9.78
N ALA A 342 -30.85 32.62 8.63
CA ALA A 342 -31.67 33.47 7.77
C ALA A 342 -33.03 33.76 8.43
#